data_AF-A0A7X8CJL7-F1
#
_entry.id   AF-A0A7X8CJL7-F1
#
_cell.length_a   1.000
_cell.length_b   1.000
_cell.length_c   1.000
_cell.angle_alpha   90.00
_cell.angle_beta   90.00
_cell.angle_gamma   90.00
#
_symmetry.space_group_name_H-M   'P 1'
#
loop_
_entity.id
_entity.type
_entity.pdbx_description
1 polymer ?
#
loop_
_entity_poly.entity_id
_entity_poly.type
_entity_poly.pdbx_seq_one_letter_code
_entity_poly.pdbx_strand_id
1 'polypeptide(L)'
;MIRKKYYWFSLLFLVFMFFLFTLPALASDISDAIVKVYAVSDPPDYLNPWNMMGPSSVTGSGAIIEGNRILTNAHVVSDLTFLQVRRYGDTQRYPARLLAISHQCDLALITVDDPHFFQGIEPLIIGDLPATNQEVLVYGFPMGGDTLSITKGVVSRIEHQPYVHSSISLLAGQIDAAINPGNSGGPVIVDGKIVGVVMQGIPSSQNIGYMVPAPIIKHFFEDISDGQLDGFPNLGVYMQYMENPDIREKYTMPAHTTGVLVNQVIPGSSADGIIQPGDVILSIDDSLIANDGTVEFREKERTNLAYLVQKHQIGDDLNLKILRNSEIQSLSVKLISSYEKNWLIPYEQYETLPTYFIYGGLVFSPLSVNLFNIWGSNWFNNAPKELVALLANNIPSVEGEQVIILLRVLPASVNDGYQNYAPWIVKKVNGKEVLNMKELVQTIENDDGNLFVILENNTNQQIVLNREKVKQANPQILATYKIQEDRSLDLQ
;
A
#
# COMPACT_ATOMS: atom_id res chain seq x y z
N MET A 1 94.31 -8.26 -55.17
CA MET A 1 93.77 -6.96 -55.64
C MET A 1 92.52 -6.68 -54.78
N ILE A 2 92.58 -6.15 -53.55
CA ILE A 2 92.71 -4.73 -53.13
C ILE A 2 91.81 -3.83 -54.03
N ARG A 3 90.72 -3.15 -53.62
CA ARG A 3 90.43 -2.22 -52.48
C ARG A 3 88.92 -1.84 -52.60
N LYS A 4 88.11 -1.62 -51.54
CA LYS A 4 87.95 -0.33 -50.82
C LYS A 4 86.98 -0.46 -49.61
N LYS A 5 87.32 0.27 -48.54
CA LYS A 5 86.61 0.63 -47.28
C LYS A 5 85.42 1.60 -47.55
N TYR A 6 84.44 1.90 -46.68
CA TYR A 6 84.46 2.52 -45.33
C TYR A 6 83.06 2.43 -44.63
N TYR A 7 82.94 2.11 -43.31
CA TYR A 7 82.53 2.95 -42.11
C TYR A 7 81.20 3.77 -42.26
N TRP A 8 80.24 3.99 -41.33
CA TRP A 8 79.94 3.70 -39.90
C TRP A 8 78.52 4.30 -39.58
N PHE A 9 77.92 4.02 -38.40
CA PHE A 9 76.67 4.57 -37.78
C PHE A 9 75.32 4.10 -38.41
N SER A 10 74.24 3.74 -37.70
CA SER A 10 73.60 4.20 -36.44
C SER A 10 72.58 3.13 -35.95
N LEU A 11 72.57 2.71 -34.68
CA LEU A 11 71.70 3.20 -33.57
C LEU A 11 70.17 3.02 -33.78
N LEU A 12 69.53 2.26 -32.86
CA LEU A 12 68.09 2.22 -32.49
C LEU A 12 67.09 1.84 -33.62
N PHE A 13 66.16 0.88 -33.47
CA PHE A 13 65.07 0.85 -32.50
C PHE A 13 64.51 -0.58 -32.43
N LEU A 14 64.53 -1.20 -31.26
CA LEU A 14 63.78 -2.43 -30.98
C LEU A 14 62.38 -1.97 -30.59
N VAL A 15 61.44 -1.95 -31.55
CA VAL A 15 60.03 -1.62 -31.28
C VAL A 15 59.43 -2.81 -30.53
N PHE A 16 59.47 -2.75 -29.21
CA PHE A 16 58.64 -3.57 -28.34
C PHE A 16 57.20 -3.06 -28.51
N MET A 17 56.43 -3.73 -29.36
CA MET A 17 55.01 -3.47 -29.51
C MET A 17 54.29 -4.06 -28.30
N PHE A 18 54.26 -3.32 -27.19
CA PHE A 18 53.32 -3.58 -26.10
C PHE A 18 51.91 -3.32 -26.64
N PHE A 19 51.24 -4.38 -27.09
CA PHE A 19 49.78 -4.37 -27.14
C PHE A 19 49.29 -4.23 -25.70
N LEU A 20 48.95 -3.02 -25.29
CA LEU A 20 48.00 -2.79 -24.21
C LEU A 20 46.67 -3.40 -24.68
N PHE A 21 46.47 -4.68 -24.38
CA PHE A 21 45.12 -5.20 -24.24
C PHE A 21 44.53 -4.48 -23.04
N THR A 22 43.86 -3.36 -23.28
CA THR A 22 42.77 -2.96 -22.40
C THR A 22 41.76 -4.09 -22.51
N LEU A 23 41.75 -5.00 -21.53
CA LEU A 23 40.57 -5.84 -21.31
C LEU A 23 39.39 -4.87 -21.32
N PRO A 24 38.39 -5.03 -22.21
CA PRO A 24 37.16 -4.29 -22.00
C PRO A 24 36.74 -4.63 -20.58
N ALA A 25 36.54 -3.62 -19.74
CA ALA A 25 35.78 -3.83 -18.52
C ALA A 25 34.52 -4.55 -18.99
N LEU A 26 34.33 -5.81 -18.55
CA LEU A 26 33.11 -6.54 -18.80
C LEU A 26 32.00 -5.60 -18.32
N ALA A 27 31.23 -5.04 -19.25
CA ALA A 27 30.04 -4.30 -18.87
C ALA A 27 29.21 -5.24 -18.00
N SER A 28 28.87 -4.84 -16.79
CA SER A 28 28.11 -5.69 -15.88
C SER A 28 26.82 -6.10 -16.57
N ASP A 29 26.51 -7.39 -16.61
CA ASP A 29 25.19 -7.82 -17.07
C ASP A 29 24.17 -7.41 -16.01
N ILE A 30 23.13 -6.67 -16.40
CA ILE A 30 22.00 -6.29 -15.52
C ILE A 30 21.45 -7.51 -14.79
N SER A 31 21.50 -8.68 -15.43
CA SER A 31 21.08 -9.97 -14.90
C SER A 31 21.76 -10.33 -13.57
N ASP A 32 23.01 -9.92 -13.36
CA ASP A 32 23.78 -10.21 -12.14
C ASP A 32 23.22 -9.47 -10.91
N ALA A 33 22.54 -8.34 -11.13
CA ALA A 33 21.88 -7.57 -10.08
C ALA A 33 20.46 -8.07 -9.78
N ILE A 34 19.94 -9.07 -10.50
CA ILE A 34 18.57 -9.58 -10.29
C ILE A 34 18.60 -10.75 -9.31
N VAL A 35 17.67 -10.73 -8.36
CA VAL A 35 17.57 -11.74 -7.30
C VAL A 35 16.18 -12.37 -7.27
N LYS A 36 16.12 -13.65 -6.91
CA LYS A 36 14.89 -14.34 -6.58
C LYS A 36 14.64 -14.21 -5.08
N VAL A 37 13.43 -13.80 -4.71
CA VAL A 37 13.00 -13.64 -3.32
C VAL A 37 12.17 -14.85 -2.92
N TYR A 38 12.46 -15.41 -1.74
CA TYR A 38 11.74 -16.50 -1.11
C TYR A 38 11.27 -16.04 0.26
N ALA A 39 9.96 -15.89 0.42
CA ALA A 39 9.35 -15.48 1.67
C ALA A 39 8.45 -16.59 2.23
N VAL A 40 8.34 -16.64 3.55
CA VAL A 40 7.29 -17.36 4.24
C VAL A 40 6.42 -16.32 4.93
N SER A 41 5.13 -16.34 4.62
CA SER A 41 4.12 -15.42 5.13
C SER A 41 3.15 -16.19 6.04
N ASP A 42 2.78 -15.60 7.16
CA ASP A 42 1.79 -16.15 8.09
C ASP A 42 0.79 -15.04 8.48
N PRO A 43 -0.27 -14.81 7.67
CA PRO A 43 -1.22 -13.74 7.92
C PRO A 43 -2.17 -14.09 9.08
N PRO A 44 -2.74 -13.08 9.77
CA PRO A 44 -3.69 -13.32 10.84
C PRO A 44 -5.03 -13.89 10.35
N ASP A 45 -5.67 -14.71 11.19
CA ASP A 45 -7.02 -15.21 10.92
C ASP A 45 -8.07 -14.19 11.43
N TYR A 46 -8.63 -13.39 10.52
CA TYR A 46 -9.63 -12.39 10.88
C TYR A 46 -10.96 -12.98 11.40
N LEU A 47 -11.26 -14.28 11.16
CA LEU A 47 -12.45 -14.95 11.73
C LEU A 47 -12.19 -15.43 13.17
N ASN A 48 -10.94 -15.75 13.49
CA ASN A 48 -10.48 -16.14 14.82
C ASN A 48 -9.27 -15.25 15.19
N PRO A 49 -9.49 -13.98 15.55
CA PRO A 49 -8.45 -12.93 15.58
C PRO A 49 -7.30 -13.15 16.59
N TRP A 50 -7.39 -14.20 17.40
CA TRP A 50 -6.34 -14.70 18.28
C TRP A 50 -5.42 -15.75 17.62
N ASN A 51 -5.65 -16.12 16.35
CA ASN A 51 -4.91 -17.13 15.60
C ASN A 51 -4.25 -16.55 14.34
N MET A 52 -3.27 -17.28 13.81
CA MET A 52 -2.71 -17.09 12.47
C MET A 52 -3.27 -18.14 11.51
N MET A 53 -3.28 -17.85 10.21
CA MET A 53 -3.74 -18.79 9.18
C MET A 53 -2.79 -19.98 8.95
N GLY A 54 -1.54 -19.85 9.38
CA GLY A 54 -0.48 -20.82 9.18
C GLY A 54 0.47 -20.39 8.05
N PRO A 55 1.76 -20.76 8.15
CA PRO A 55 2.78 -20.28 7.23
C PRO A 55 2.59 -20.85 5.82
N SER A 56 2.76 -19.97 4.83
CA SER A 56 2.73 -20.30 3.40
C SER A 56 3.94 -19.71 2.67
N SER A 57 4.41 -20.36 1.61
CA SER A 57 5.58 -19.89 0.85
C SER A 57 5.17 -18.99 -0.31
N VAL A 58 5.85 -17.86 -0.44
CA VAL A 58 5.71 -16.89 -1.54
C VAL A 58 7.07 -16.75 -2.23
N THR A 59 7.06 -16.62 -3.55
CA THR A 59 8.27 -16.29 -4.31
C THR A 59 8.03 -15.08 -5.19
N GLY A 60 9.04 -14.21 -5.27
CA GLY A 60 9.04 -13.05 -6.14
C GLY A 60 10.43 -12.75 -6.68
N SER A 61 10.60 -11.54 -7.19
CA SER A 61 11.83 -11.03 -7.78
C SER A 61 12.27 -9.77 -7.06
N GLY A 62 13.53 -9.40 -7.22
CA GLY A 62 14.09 -8.16 -6.70
C GLY A 62 15.31 -7.71 -7.48
N ALA A 63 15.75 -6.49 -7.22
CA ALA A 63 16.91 -5.87 -7.84
C ALA A 63 17.88 -5.35 -6.77
N ILE A 64 19.15 -5.71 -6.89
CA ILE A 64 20.23 -5.13 -6.08
C ILE A 64 20.42 -3.66 -6.51
N ILE A 65 20.34 -2.77 -5.54
CA ILE A 65 20.51 -1.32 -5.69
C ILE A 65 21.61 -0.83 -4.74
N GLU A 66 21.95 0.45 -4.83
CA GLU A 66 23.01 1.05 -4.02
C GLU A 66 22.81 0.85 -2.51
N GLY A 67 23.92 0.68 -1.79
CA GLY A 67 23.93 0.56 -0.32
C GLY A 67 23.71 -0.85 0.21
N ASN A 68 24.00 -1.89 -0.58
CA ASN A 68 23.76 -3.30 -0.23
C ASN A 68 22.28 -3.57 0.10
N ARG A 69 21.41 -3.02 -0.73
CA ARG A 69 19.96 -3.13 -0.60
C ARG A 69 19.38 -3.82 -1.81
N ILE A 70 18.21 -4.43 -1.62
CA ILE A 70 17.44 -5.06 -2.66
C ILE A 70 16.04 -4.43 -2.64
N LEU A 71 15.61 -3.92 -3.79
CA LEU A 71 14.26 -3.41 -4.00
C LEU A 71 13.36 -4.56 -4.49
N THR A 72 12.18 -4.71 -3.88
CA THR A 72 11.15 -5.70 -4.26
C THR A 72 9.76 -5.14 -3.95
N ASN A 73 8.70 -5.94 -4.08
CA ASN A 73 7.35 -5.53 -3.70
C ASN A 73 7.02 -5.82 -2.24
N ALA A 74 6.12 -5.03 -1.67
CA ALA A 74 5.58 -5.26 -0.34
C ALA A 74 4.82 -6.59 -0.27
N HIS A 75 3.94 -6.88 -1.24
CA HIS A 75 3.14 -8.10 -1.23
C HIS A 75 3.94 -9.40 -1.28
N VAL A 76 5.20 -9.35 -1.75
CA VAL A 76 6.10 -10.52 -1.76
C VAL A 76 6.62 -10.83 -0.35
N VAL A 77 6.67 -9.82 0.52
CA VAL A 77 7.24 -9.89 1.87
C VAL A 77 6.26 -9.43 2.96
N SER A 78 4.96 -9.48 2.68
CA SER A 78 3.91 -9.17 3.66
C SER A 78 3.69 -10.30 4.67
N ASP A 79 3.36 -9.93 5.91
CA ASP A 79 3.13 -10.85 7.05
C ASP A 79 4.29 -11.84 7.24
N LEU A 80 5.51 -11.33 7.10
CA LEU A 80 6.74 -12.10 6.97
C LEU A 80 7.14 -12.84 8.25
N THR A 81 7.42 -14.13 8.12
CA THR A 81 8.02 -14.96 9.19
C THR A 81 9.45 -15.42 8.86
N PHE A 82 9.78 -15.57 7.57
CA PHE A 82 11.10 -15.97 7.13
C PHE A 82 11.41 -15.46 5.72
N LEU A 83 12.65 -15.04 5.49
CA LEU A 83 13.06 -14.44 4.21
C LEU A 83 14.43 -14.94 3.76
N GLN A 84 14.52 -15.31 2.49
CA GLN A 84 15.77 -15.61 1.81
C GLN A 84 15.78 -15.01 0.41
N VAL A 85 16.98 -14.79 -0.11
CA VAL A 85 17.19 -14.39 -1.50
C VAL A 85 18.24 -15.27 -2.17
N ARG A 86 18.19 -15.34 -3.49
CA ARG A 86 19.20 -16.02 -4.30
C ARG A 86 19.55 -15.17 -5.51
N ARG A 87 20.84 -15.01 -5.79
CA ARG A 87 21.31 -14.33 -7.01
C ARG A 87 21.00 -15.14 -8.26
N TYR A 88 20.91 -14.45 -9.39
CA TYR A 88 21.00 -15.11 -10.68
C TYR A 88 22.30 -15.92 -10.80
N GLY A 89 22.23 -17.13 -11.37
CA GLY A 89 23.38 -18.02 -11.56
C GLY A 89 23.91 -18.70 -10.29
N ASP A 90 23.44 -18.32 -9.10
CA ASP A 90 23.85 -18.93 -7.82
C ASP A 90 22.86 -20.05 -7.42
N THR A 91 23.36 -21.04 -6.68
CA THR A 91 22.55 -22.12 -6.09
C THR A 91 22.26 -21.86 -4.61
N GLN A 92 23.10 -21.06 -3.94
CA GLN A 92 22.99 -20.78 -2.52
C GLN A 92 21.90 -19.74 -2.24
N ARG A 93 21.01 -20.06 -1.30
CA ARG A 93 20.08 -19.09 -0.73
C ARG A 93 20.72 -18.42 0.48
N TYR A 94 20.53 -17.11 0.60
CA TYR A 94 21.06 -16.30 1.67
C TYR A 94 19.89 -15.81 2.53
N PRO A 95 19.96 -15.95 3.86
CA PRO A 95 19.04 -15.27 4.76
C PRO A 95 19.04 -13.77 4.49
N ALA A 96 17.87 -13.17 4.47
CA ALA A 96 17.68 -11.74 4.29
C ALA A 96 16.78 -11.18 5.39
N ARG A 97 16.80 -9.86 5.55
CA ARG A 97 15.94 -9.15 6.49
C ARG A 97 15.30 -7.94 5.83
N LEU A 98 14.09 -7.61 6.30
CA LEU A 98 13.35 -6.43 5.89
C LEU A 98 13.99 -5.17 6.48
N LEU A 99 14.11 -4.12 5.66
CA LEU A 99 14.57 -2.79 6.07
C LEU A 99 13.40 -1.80 6.14
N ALA A 100 12.52 -1.81 5.14
CA ALA A 100 11.33 -0.98 5.07
C ALA A 100 10.28 -1.65 4.18
N ILE A 101 9.00 -1.37 4.44
CA ILE A 101 7.88 -1.91 3.67
C ILE A 101 6.76 -0.86 3.58
N SER A 102 6.42 -0.45 2.36
CA SER A 102 5.27 0.40 2.08
C SER A 102 4.24 -0.38 1.31
N HIS A 103 3.16 -0.79 1.99
CA HIS A 103 2.03 -1.44 1.34
C HIS A 103 1.33 -0.48 0.37
N GLN A 104 1.27 0.82 0.69
CA GLN A 104 0.59 1.82 -0.12
C GLN A 104 1.07 1.84 -1.57
N CYS A 105 2.39 1.85 -1.78
CA CYS A 105 3.00 1.80 -3.11
C CYS A 105 3.55 0.42 -3.51
N ASP A 106 3.23 -0.63 -2.76
CA ASP A 106 3.68 -1.99 -3.00
C ASP A 106 5.21 -2.10 -3.18
N LEU A 107 6.00 -1.41 -2.35
CA LEU A 107 7.45 -1.46 -2.36
C LEU A 107 8.01 -1.94 -1.03
N ALA A 108 9.08 -2.72 -1.09
CA ALA A 108 9.85 -3.13 0.07
C ALA A 108 11.35 -3.07 -0.21
N LEU A 109 12.09 -2.80 0.85
CA LEU A 109 13.53 -2.75 0.86
C LEU A 109 14.04 -3.87 1.77
N ILE A 110 14.88 -4.75 1.26
CA ILE A 110 15.48 -5.85 2.02
C ILE A 110 17.00 -5.83 1.90
N THR A 111 17.69 -6.55 2.76
CA THR A 111 19.15 -6.70 2.71
C THR A 111 19.60 -8.09 3.15
N VAL A 112 20.87 -8.40 2.86
CA VAL A 112 21.55 -9.64 3.24
C VAL A 112 22.76 -9.27 4.08
N ASP A 113 22.91 -9.88 5.25
CA ASP A 113 24.02 -9.53 6.14
C ASP A 113 25.37 -10.13 5.67
N ASP A 114 25.36 -11.18 4.85
CA ASP A 114 26.58 -11.73 4.23
C ASP A 114 27.10 -10.81 3.12
N PRO A 115 28.26 -10.14 3.29
CA PRO A 115 28.78 -9.20 2.32
C PRO A 115 29.18 -9.84 0.98
N HIS A 116 29.45 -11.16 0.96
CA HIS A 116 29.76 -11.87 -0.29
C HIS A 116 28.59 -11.90 -1.26
N PHE A 117 27.36 -11.69 -0.76
CA PHE A 117 26.18 -11.58 -1.59
C PHE A 117 26.30 -10.41 -2.58
N PHE A 118 26.78 -9.25 -2.13
CA PHE A 118 26.89 -8.04 -2.95
C PHE A 118 28.23 -7.91 -3.69
N GLN A 119 29.21 -8.75 -3.37
CA GLN A 119 30.55 -8.67 -3.93
C GLN A 119 30.55 -8.89 -5.45
N GLY A 120 31.14 -7.96 -6.19
CA GLY A 120 31.30 -8.05 -7.64
C GLY A 120 30.05 -7.73 -8.46
N ILE A 121 28.97 -7.28 -7.80
CA ILE A 121 27.73 -6.87 -8.46
C ILE A 121 27.71 -5.34 -8.61
N GLU A 122 27.44 -4.86 -9.82
CA GLU A 122 27.16 -3.45 -10.06
C GLU A 122 25.68 -3.17 -9.69
N PRO A 123 25.40 -2.32 -8.69
CA PRO A 123 24.04 -2.03 -8.28
C PRO A 123 23.29 -1.24 -9.35
N LEU A 124 22.00 -1.52 -9.50
CA LEU A 124 21.13 -0.76 -10.41
C LEU A 124 20.74 0.58 -9.79
N ILE A 125 20.60 1.59 -10.64
CA ILE A 125 20.22 2.95 -10.26
C ILE A 125 18.80 3.24 -10.73
N ILE A 126 18.04 3.98 -9.93
CA ILE A 126 16.70 4.45 -10.30
C ILE A 126 16.80 5.53 -11.37
N GLY A 127 16.12 5.32 -12.50
CA GLY A 127 16.04 6.22 -13.63
C GLY A 127 14.91 7.25 -13.51
N ASP A 128 14.47 7.74 -14.66
CA ASP A 128 13.36 8.67 -14.77
C ASP A 128 12.11 7.98 -15.29
N LEU A 129 10.96 8.61 -15.09
CA LEU A 129 9.69 8.12 -15.60
C LEU A 129 9.78 8.04 -17.14
N PRO A 130 9.56 6.86 -17.75
CA PRO A 130 9.71 6.69 -19.19
C PRO A 130 8.58 7.40 -19.96
N ALA A 131 8.78 7.70 -21.24
CA ALA A 131 7.73 8.22 -22.10
C ALA A 131 6.75 7.10 -22.49
N THR A 132 5.52 7.48 -22.85
CA THR A 132 4.60 6.55 -23.52
C THR A 132 5.22 6.07 -24.84
N ASN A 133 4.95 4.81 -25.20
CA ASN A 133 5.56 4.06 -26.31
C ASN A 133 7.07 3.80 -26.20
N GLN A 134 7.72 4.15 -25.09
CA GLN A 134 9.12 3.81 -24.89
C GLN A 134 9.28 2.31 -24.62
N GLU A 135 10.27 1.70 -25.26
CA GLU A 135 10.62 0.29 -25.07
C GLU A 135 11.17 0.04 -23.67
N VAL A 136 10.75 -1.07 -23.06
CA VAL A 136 11.19 -1.50 -21.72
C VAL A 136 11.55 -2.99 -21.71
N LEU A 137 12.50 -3.35 -20.85
CA LEU A 137 12.81 -4.73 -20.51
C LEU A 137 12.36 -5.04 -19.09
N VAL A 138 11.77 -6.20 -18.88
CA VAL A 138 11.30 -6.66 -17.57
C VAL A 138 12.09 -7.89 -17.17
N TYR A 139 12.70 -7.85 -15.99
CA TYR A 139 13.49 -8.94 -15.44
C TYR A 139 12.77 -9.56 -14.25
N GLY A 140 12.75 -10.89 -14.17
CA GLY A 140 12.17 -11.59 -13.02
C GLY A 140 12.27 -13.10 -13.08
N PHE A 141 11.77 -13.77 -12.05
CA PHE A 141 11.77 -15.21 -11.89
C PHE A 141 10.33 -15.74 -11.84
N PRO A 142 9.78 -16.25 -12.96
CA PRO A 142 8.44 -16.82 -12.99
C PRO A 142 8.28 -17.97 -12.01
N MET A 143 7.08 -18.14 -11.49
CA MET A 143 6.72 -19.20 -10.55
C MET A 143 7.01 -20.59 -11.15
N GLY A 144 7.55 -21.48 -10.33
CA GLY A 144 7.88 -22.85 -10.70
C GLY A 144 9.23 -23.04 -11.41
N GLY A 145 9.92 -21.96 -11.78
CA GLY A 145 11.26 -21.99 -12.39
C GLY A 145 12.31 -21.26 -11.56
N ASP A 146 13.58 -21.62 -11.76
CA ASP A 146 14.74 -20.98 -11.11
C ASP A 146 15.60 -20.17 -12.09
N THR A 147 15.21 -20.16 -13.37
CA THR A 147 15.84 -19.42 -14.44
C THR A 147 15.29 -18.00 -14.52
N LEU A 148 16.19 -17.04 -14.76
CA LEU A 148 15.81 -15.65 -15.04
C LEU A 148 14.99 -15.59 -16.34
N SER A 149 13.90 -14.84 -16.30
CA SER A 149 13.06 -14.49 -17.45
C SER A 149 13.28 -13.01 -17.78
N ILE A 150 13.44 -12.72 -19.06
CA ILE A 150 13.52 -11.36 -19.58
C ILE A 150 12.42 -11.22 -20.64
N THR A 151 11.50 -10.29 -20.42
CA THR A 151 10.46 -9.95 -21.38
C THR A 151 10.62 -8.51 -21.86
N LYS A 152 10.16 -8.24 -23.08
CA LYS A 152 10.28 -6.95 -23.73
C LYS A 152 8.90 -6.45 -24.11
N GLY A 153 8.67 -5.16 -23.97
CA GLY A 153 7.45 -4.48 -24.36
C GLY A 153 7.65 -2.98 -24.44
N VAL A 154 6.57 -2.23 -24.35
CA VAL A 154 6.54 -0.77 -24.32
C VAL A 154 5.67 -0.27 -23.16
N VAL A 155 5.90 0.97 -22.76
CA VAL A 155 5.00 1.70 -21.86
C VAL A 155 3.74 2.11 -22.61
N SER A 156 2.62 1.44 -22.34
CA SER A 156 1.35 1.72 -23.01
C SER A 156 0.66 2.96 -22.46
N ARG A 157 0.75 3.19 -21.15
CA ARG A 157 0.05 4.28 -20.45
C ARG A 157 0.69 4.59 -19.10
N ILE A 158 0.58 5.83 -18.64
CA ILE A 158 0.90 6.21 -17.26
C ILE A 158 -0.28 7.02 -16.72
N GLU A 159 -0.92 6.51 -15.67
CA GLU A 159 -2.09 7.16 -15.05
C GLU A 159 -2.29 6.72 -13.60
N HIS A 160 -3.20 7.37 -12.87
CA HIS A 160 -3.60 6.92 -11.54
C HIS A 160 -4.41 5.64 -11.65
N GLN A 161 -3.98 4.61 -10.93
CA GLN A 161 -4.67 3.31 -10.87
C GLN A 161 -4.65 2.80 -9.43
N PRO A 162 -5.70 2.06 -9.02
CA PRO A 162 -5.68 1.36 -7.75
C PRO A 162 -4.56 0.29 -7.76
N TYR A 163 -3.68 0.35 -6.77
CA TYR A 163 -2.68 -0.68 -6.55
C TYR A 163 -3.37 -1.89 -5.93
N VAL A 164 -3.22 -3.07 -6.53
CA VAL A 164 -3.96 -4.28 -6.13
C VAL A 164 -3.70 -4.65 -4.67
N HIS A 165 -2.48 -4.41 -4.19
CA HIS A 165 -2.07 -4.75 -2.83
C HIS A 165 -2.73 -3.85 -1.76
N SER A 166 -2.87 -2.55 -2.01
CA SER A 166 -3.36 -1.59 -1.00
C SER A 166 -4.75 -1.03 -1.27
N SER A 167 -5.30 -1.27 -2.46
CA SER A 167 -6.48 -0.59 -3.00
C SER A 167 -6.32 0.94 -3.16
N ILE A 168 -5.15 1.51 -2.88
CA ILE A 168 -4.88 2.95 -2.97
C ILE A 168 -4.57 3.31 -4.42
N SER A 169 -5.16 4.40 -4.91
CA SER A 169 -4.85 4.91 -6.23
C SER A 169 -3.62 5.82 -6.20
N LEU A 170 -2.54 5.36 -6.83
CA LEU A 170 -1.29 6.11 -7.05
C LEU A 170 -0.97 6.10 -8.55
N LEU A 171 0.04 6.89 -8.96
CA LEU A 171 0.56 6.82 -10.33
C LEU A 171 1.08 5.41 -10.64
N ALA A 172 0.62 4.80 -11.72
CA ALA A 172 1.07 3.49 -12.19
C ALA A 172 1.47 3.55 -13.67
N GLY A 173 2.45 2.74 -14.05
CA GLY A 173 2.80 2.51 -15.45
C GLY A 173 2.16 1.23 -15.97
N GLN A 174 1.45 1.31 -17.09
CA GLN A 174 0.98 0.13 -17.83
C GLN A 174 2.00 -0.23 -18.90
N ILE A 175 2.34 -1.52 -19.00
CA ILE A 175 3.24 -2.07 -20.02
C ILE A 175 2.59 -3.27 -20.73
N ASP A 176 3.01 -3.56 -21.96
CA ASP A 176 2.55 -4.73 -22.72
C ASP A 176 3.54 -5.90 -22.73
N ALA A 177 4.63 -5.79 -21.95
CA ALA A 177 5.54 -6.89 -21.71
C ALA A 177 4.82 -8.03 -20.96
N ALA A 178 5.13 -9.28 -21.31
CA ALA A 178 4.55 -10.42 -20.62
C ALA A 178 4.99 -10.48 -19.15
N ILE A 179 4.02 -10.49 -18.23
CA ILE A 179 4.23 -10.61 -16.78
C ILE A 179 3.54 -11.89 -16.29
N ASN A 180 4.27 -12.69 -15.52
CA ASN A 180 3.77 -13.91 -14.90
C ASN A 180 3.93 -13.83 -13.37
N PRO A 181 3.14 -14.60 -12.59
CA PRO A 181 3.39 -14.76 -11.16
C PRO A 181 4.87 -15.08 -10.89
N GLY A 182 5.47 -14.43 -9.90
CA GLY A 182 6.90 -14.52 -9.58
C GLY A 182 7.76 -13.38 -10.16
N ASN A 183 7.33 -12.71 -11.23
CA ASN A 183 8.02 -11.51 -11.74
C ASN A 183 7.81 -10.28 -10.83
N SER A 184 6.78 -10.27 -9.99
CA SER A 184 6.54 -9.23 -8.98
C SER A 184 7.81 -8.89 -8.21
N GLY A 185 8.10 -7.60 -8.10
CA GLY A 185 9.28 -7.05 -7.43
C GLY A 185 10.50 -6.95 -8.34
N GLY A 186 10.44 -7.55 -9.54
CA GLY A 186 11.47 -7.45 -10.56
C GLY A 186 11.52 -6.07 -11.21
N PRO A 187 12.70 -5.61 -11.67
CA PRO A 187 12.83 -4.27 -12.23
C PRO A 187 12.35 -4.21 -13.68
N VAL A 188 11.76 -3.06 -14.03
CA VAL A 188 11.53 -2.60 -15.39
C VAL A 188 12.67 -1.65 -15.76
N ILE A 189 13.37 -1.95 -16.86
CA ILE A 189 14.63 -1.33 -17.23
C ILE A 189 14.54 -0.58 -18.56
N VAL A 190 15.14 0.61 -18.58
CA VAL A 190 15.45 1.42 -19.78
C VAL A 190 16.87 1.92 -19.63
N ASP A 191 17.69 1.77 -20.69
CA ASP A 191 19.08 2.27 -20.73
C ASP A 191 19.90 1.91 -19.47
N GLY A 192 19.72 0.69 -18.95
CA GLY A 192 20.42 0.18 -17.77
C GLY A 192 19.91 0.70 -16.42
N LYS A 193 18.82 1.47 -16.38
CA LYS A 193 18.26 2.04 -15.15
C LYS A 193 16.87 1.48 -14.84
N ILE A 194 16.54 1.40 -13.55
CA ILE A 194 15.22 1.00 -13.07
C ILE A 194 14.24 2.17 -13.31
N VAL A 195 13.30 1.98 -14.23
CA VAL A 195 12.22 2.95 -14.50
C VAL A 195 10.89 2.57 -13.83
N GLY A 196 10.83 1.34 -13.30
CA GLY A 196 9.73 0.88 -12.48
C GLY A 196 10.00 -0.48 -11.84
N VAL A 197 9.09 -0.92 -10.98
CA VAL A 197 9.08 -2.27 -10.37
C VAL A 197 7.79 -2.94 -10.77
N VAL A 198 7.86 -4.17 -11.30
CA VAL A 198 6.68 -4.95 -11.67
C VAL A 198 5.80 -5.15 -10.43
N MET A 199 4.51 -4.83 -10.53
CA MET A 199 3.55 -5.08 -9.45
C MET A 199 2.53 -6.16 -9.85
N GLN A 200 1.68 -6.55 -8.89
CA GLN A 200 0.61 -7.51 -9.14
C GLN A 200 -0.34 -7.00 -10.24
N GLY A 201 -0.57 -7.84 -11.25
CA GLY A 201 -1.51 -7.54 -12.33
C GLY A 201 -2.96 -7.75 -11.92
N ILE A 202 -3.89 -7.12 -12.66
CA ILE A 202 -5.32 -7.34 -12.50
C ILE A 202 -5.68 -8.72 -13.09
N PRO A 203 -6.24 -9.67 -12.32
CA PRO A 203 -6.44 -11.06 -12.76
C PRO A 203 -7.29 -11.25 -14.04
N SER A 204 -8.14 -10.28 -14.39
CA SER A 204 -9.02 -10.30 -15.57
C SER A 204 -8.40 -9.70 -16.84
N SER A 205 -7.18 -9.14 -16.76
CA SER A 205 -6.54 -8.46 -17.88
C SER A 205 -5.52 -9.37 -18.58
N GLN A 206 -5.68 -9.57 -19.89
CA GLN A 206 -4.70 -10.28 -20.72
C GLN A 206 -3.74 -9.30 -21.38
N ASN A 207 -2.44 -9.64 -21.44
CA ASN A 207 -1.39 -8.83 -22.07
C ASN A 207 -1.27 -7.40 -21.51
N ILE A 208 -1.61 -7.22 -20.23
CA ILE A 208 -1.47 -5.95 -19.53
C ILE A 208 -0.66 -6.21 -18.27
N GLY A 209 0.52 -5.60 -18.21
CA GLY A 209 1.36 -5.54 -17.04
C GLY A 209 1.27 -4.17 -16.38
N TYR A 210 1.52 -4.12 -15.08
CA TYR A 210 1.62 -2.87 -14.34
C TYR A 210 2.96 -2.78 -13.61
N MET A 211 3.44 -1.55 -13.44
CA MET A 211 4.64 -1.24 -12.68
C MET A 211 4.42 -0.05 -11.74
N VAL A 212 5.06 -0.12 -10.59
CA VAL A 212 5.32 1.03 -9.71
C VAL A 212 6.37 1.91 -10.41
N PRO A 213 6.04 3.12 -10.87
CA PRO A 213 6.95 3.89 -11.70
C PRO A 213 8.01 4.66 -10.89
N ALA A 214 9.10 5.06 -11.53
CA ALA A 214 10.22 5.76 -10.90
C ALA A 214 9.86 6.92 -9.95
N PRO A 215 8.88 7.80 -10.22
CA PRO A 215 8.51 8.87 -9.27
C PRO A 215 7.99 8.34 -7.93
N ILE A 216 7.24 7.23 -7.94
CA ILE A 216 6.73 6.58 -6.73
C ILE A 216 7.87 5.89 -5.97
N ILE A 217 8.82 5.28 -6.70
CA ILE A 217 10.03 4.70 -6.09
C ILE A 217 10.88 5.80 -5.42
N LYS A 218 11.04 6.94 -6.08
CA LYS A 218 11.79 8.09 -5.53
C LYS A 218 11.09 8.67 -4.30
N HIS A 219 9.76 8.81 -4.34
CA HIS A 219 8.96 9.23 -3.18
C HIS A 219 9.17 8.30 -1.99
N PHE A 220 9.10 6.98 -2.20
CA PHE A 220 9.37 5.98 -1.15
C PHE A 220 10.77 6.12 -0.53
N PHE A 221 11.81 6.39 -1.33
CA PHE A 221 13.17 6.60 -0.80
C PHE A 221 13.35 7.92 -0.05
N GLU A 222 12.60 8.96 -0.43
CA GLU A 222 12.59 10.23 0.28
C GLU A 222 11.86 10.11 1.62
N ASP A 223 10.69 9.45 1.62
CA ASP A 223 9.89 9.15 2.82
C ASP A 223 10.73 8.44 3.87
N ILE A 224 11.42 7.34 3.51
CA ILE A 224 12.27 6.58 4.45
C ILE A 224 13.63 7.19 4.76
N SER A 225 13.93 8.40 4.29
CA SER A 225 15.28 8.98 4.40
C SER A 225 15.66 9.35 5.82
N ASP A 226 14.68 9.65 6.68
CA ASP A 226 14.87 9.96 8.11
C ASP A 226 14.70 8.72 9.02
N GLY A 227 14.41 7.56 8.43
CA GLY A 227 14.20 6.29 9.11
C GLY A 227 12.76 6.03 9.55
N GLN A 228 11.81 6.92 9.25
CA GLN A 228 10.37 6.70 9.40
C GLN A 228 9.73 6.45 8.04
N LEU A 229 8.59 5.76 8.01
CA LEU A 229 7.82 5.59 6.78
C LEU A 229 6.43 6.16 7.04
N ASP A 230 6.19 7.38 6.55
CA ASP A 230 4.95 8.10 6.80
C ASP A 230 3.90 7.81 5.72
N GLY A 231 4.35 7.50 4.50
CA GLY A 231 3.52 7.13 3.35
C GLY A 231 3.04 8.33 2.53
N PHE A 232 1.93 8.14 1.82
CA PHE A 232 1.40 9.14 0.89
C PHE A 232 0.37 10.04 1.57
N PRO A 233 0.51 11.38 1.44
CA PRO A 233 -0.46 12.31 2.00
C PRO A 233 -1.80 12.24 1.27
N ASN A 234 -2.87 12.55 2.01
CA ASN A 234 -4.21 12.73 1.47
C ASN A 234 -4.81 14.05 1.96
N LEU A 235 -5.50 14.77 1.06
CA LEU A 235 -6.13 16.05 1.41
C LEU A 235 -7.35 15.85 2.33
N GLY A 236 -8.09 14.75 2.15
CA GLY A 236 -9.24 14.38 2.98
C GLY A 236 -10.55 14.98 2.52
N VAL A 237 -10.77 15.09 1.21
CA VAL A 237 -11.97 15.70 0.64
C VAL A 237 -12.62 14.79 -0.40
N TYR A 238 -13.96 14.80 -0.41
CA TYR A 238 -14.75 14.26 -1.51
C TYR A 238 -15.12 15.36 -2.46
N MET A 239 -14.98 15.07 -3.75
CA MET A 239 -15.10 16.07 -4.79
C MET A 239 -16.11 15.66 -5.85
N GLN A 240 -16.74 16.66 -6.46
CA GLN A 240 -17.65 16.54 -7.57
C GLN A 240 -17.13 17.31 -8.78
N TYR A 241 -17.21 16.68 -9.94
CA TYR A 241 -16.84 17.27 -11.22
C TYR A 241 -17.78 18.42 -11.60
N MET A 242 -17.23 19.44 -12.24
CA MET A 242 -17.93 20.69 -12.60
C MET A 242 -18.08 20.86 -14.12
N GLU A 243 -18.24 19.77 -14.87
CA GLU A 243 -18.39 19.80 -16.34
C GLU A 243 -19.69 20.46 -16.79
N ASN A 244 -20.76 20.30 -16.02
CA ASN A 244 -22.05 20.95 -16.30
C ASN A 244 -21.95 22.48 -16.09
N PRO A 245 -22.42 23.32 -17.04
CA PRO A 245 -22.37 24.78 -16.87
C PRO A 245 -23.22 25.32 -15.72
N ASP A 246 -24.38 24.73 -15.44
CA ASP A 246 -25.31 25.22 -14.43
C ASP A 246 -24.75 25.09 -13.01
N ILE A 247 -23.98 24.01 -12.72
CA ILE A 247 -23.28 23.90 -11.43
C ILE A 247 -22.21 24.99 -11.30
N ARG A 248 -21.48 25.31 -12.38
CA ARG A 248 -20.50 26.41 -12.34
C ARG A 248 -21.17 27.76 -12.13
N GLU A 249 -22.31 28.01 -12.79
CA GLU A 249 -23.10 29.21 -12.60
C GLU A 249 -23.64 29.33 -11.17
N LYS A 250 -24.18 28.25 -10.60
CA LYS A 250 -24.67 28.19 -9.21
C LYS A 250 -23.60 28.63 -8.21
N TYR A 251 -22.35 28.18 -8.40
CA TYR A 251 -21.23 28.52 -7.52
C TYR A 251 -20.52 29.83 -7.94
N THR A 252 -21.08 30.61 -8.87
CA THR A 252 -20.53 31.89 -9.37
C THR A 252 -19.09 31.75 -9.88
N MET A 253 -18.80 30.63 -10.52
CA MET A 253 -17.47 30.33 -11.01
C MET A 253 -17.13 31.23 -12.21
N PRO A 254 -16.03 32.02 -12.17
CA PRO A 254 -15.71 32.95 -13.25
C PRO A 254 -15.53 32.25 -14.60
N ALA A 255 -15.88 32.92 -15.69
CA ALA A 255 -15.66 32.40 -17.03
C ALA A 255 -14.19 32.02 -17.23
N HIS A 256 -13.95 30.91 -17.95
CA HIS A 256 -12.63 30.35 -18.23
C HIS A 256 -11.84 29.84 -17.01
N THR A 257 -12.45 29.78 -15.82
CA THR A 257 -11.90 29.00 -14.72
C THR A 257 -12.37 27.56 -14.79
N THR A 258 -11.60 26.66 -14.19
CA THR A 258 -11.88 25.23 -14.06
C THR A 258 -11.56 24.77 -12.65
N GLY A 259 -12.17 23.67 -12.22
CA GLY A 259 -11.95 23.15 -10.87
C GLY A 259 -12.94 22.05 -10.49
N VAL A 260 -12.86 21.62 -9.23
CA VAL A 260 -13.75 20.61 -8.65
C VAL A 260 -14.40 21.12 -7.38
N LEU A 261 -15.68 20.80 -7.20
CA LEU A 261 -16.45 21.17 -6.03
C LEU A 261 -16.12 20.23 -4.87
N VAL A 262 -15.94 20.76 -3.67
CA VAL A 262 -15.82 19.97 -2.43
C VAL A 262 -17.21 19.69 -1.88
N ASN A 263 -17.55 18.41 -1.74
CA ASN A 263 -18.85 17.96 -1.21
C ASN A 263 -18.76 17.66 0.28
N GLN A 264 -17.63 17.12 0.73
CA GLN A 264 -17.41 16.70 2.10
C GLN A 264 -15.93 16.77 2.46
N VAL A 265 -15.67 17.02 3.73
CA VAL A 265 -14.34 17.01 4.35
C VAL A 265 -14.33 15.91 5.41
N ILE A 266 -13.29 15.08 5.41
CA ILE A 266 -13.13 13.98 6.35
C ILE A 266 -12.65 14.56 7.70
N PRO A 267 -13.32 14.25 8.82
CA PRO A 267 -12.87 14.69 10.15
C PRO A 267 -11.43 14.23 10.46
N GLY A 268 -10.61 15.11 11.03
CA GLY A 268 -9.21 14.83 11.37
C GLY A 268 -8.25 14.78 10.17
N SER A 269 -8.74 15.00 8.95
CA SER A 269 -7.88 15.03 7.76
C SER A 269 -7.14 16.35 7.58
N SER A 270 -6.20 16.40 6.62
CA SER A 270 -5.43 17.61 6.31
C SER A 270 -6.30 18.83 5.98
N ALA A 271 -7.46 18.62 5.35
CA ALA A 271 -8.40 19.67 4.98
C ALA A 271 -9.34 20.11 6.11
N ASP A 272 -9.41 19.36 7.21
CA ASP A 272 -10.38 19.60 8.29
C ASP A 272 -10.18 20.98 8.94
N GLY A 273 -11.28 21.68 9.17
CA GLY A 273 -11.29 23.07 9.67
C GLY A 273 -10.75 24.14 8.70
N ILE A 274 -10.15 23.78 7.56
CA ILE A 274 -9.54 24.71 6.59
C ILE A 274 -10.40 24.84 5.32
N ILE A 275 -10.74 23.71 4.70
CA ILE A 275 -11.62 23.61 3.53
C ILE A 275 -13.04 23.33 4.00
N GLN A 276 -14.05 23.76 3.24
CA GLN A 276 -15.45 23.61 3.59
C GLN A 276 -16.23 23.01 2.42
N PRO A 277 -17.30 22.22 2.69
CA PRO A 277 -18.26 21.85 1.66
C PRO A 277 -18.79 23.10 0.94
N GLY A 278 -18.75 23.09 -0.38
CA GLY A 278 -19.12 24.24 -1.22
C GLY A 278 -17.94 25.00 -1.82
N ASP A 279 -16.72 24.80 -1.32
CA ASP A 279 -15.52 25.34 -1.96
C ASP A 279 -15.28 24.69 -3.32
N VAL A 280 -14.77 25.46 -4.30
CA VAL A 280 -14.26 24.89 -5.56
C VAL A 280 -12.75 24.98 -5.57
N ILE A 281 -12.05 23.86 -5.64
CA ILE A 281 -10.60 23.82 -5.77
C ILE A 281 -10.24 24.11 -7.24
N LEU A 282 -9.56 25.24 -7.47
CA LEU A 282 -9.20 25.74 -8.79
C LEU A 282 -7.77 25.34 -9.19
N SER A 283 -6.85 25.34 -8.23
CA SER A 283 -5.47 24.88 -8.43
C SER A 283 -4.90 24.25 -7.17
N ILE A 284 -3.99 23.32 -7.38
CA ILE A 284 -3.06 22.81 -6.36
C ILE A 284 -1.67 23.23 -6.82
N ASP A 285 -0.96 23.93 -5.95
CA ASP A 285 0.25 24.69 -6.25
C ASP A 285 0.04 25.54 -7.52
N ASP A 286 0.92 25.39 -8.50
CA ASP A 286 0.87 26.10 -9.78
C ASP A 286 0.04 25.37 -10.84
N SER A 287 -0.56 24.22 -10.53
CA SER A 287 -1.27 23.38 -11.49
C SER A 287 -2.79 23.60 -11.44
N LEU A 288 -3.35 24.05 -12.55
CA LEU A 288 -4.80 24.21 -12.71
C LEU A 288 -5.51 22.86 -12.74
N ILE A 289 -6.64 22.77 -12.02
CA ILE A 289 -7.50 21.59 -12.00
C ILE A 289 -8.59 21.76 -13.07
N ALA A 290 -8.79 20.74 -13.90
CA ALA A 290 -9.89 20.74 -14.86
C ALA A 290 -11.21 20.32 -14.21
N ASN A 291 -12.32 20.61 -14.92
CA ASN A 291 -13.68 20.33 -14.46
C ASN A 291 -13.98 18.84 -14.27
N ASP A 292 -13.22 17.95 -14.92
CA ASP A 292 -13.29 16.49 -14.81
C ASP A 292 -12.40 15.94 -13.66
N GLY A 293 -11.81 16.82 -12.85
CA GLY A 293 -10.91 16.44 -11.76
C GLY A 293 -9.52 15.96 -12.20
N THR A 294 -9.14 16.23 -13.45
CA THR A 294 -7.80 15.89 -13.95
C THR A 294 -6.85 17.08 -13.92
N VAL A 295 -5.55 16.78 -13.92
CA VAL A 295 -4.44 17.72 -14.02
C VAL A 295 -3.51 17.27 -15.14
N GLU A 296 -2.87 18.23 -15.82
CA GLU A 296 -1.82 17.91 -16.80
C GLU A 296 -0.52 17.62 -16.05
N PHE A 297 -0.03 16.38 -16.12
CA PHE A 297 1.23 16.01 -15.43
C PHE A 297 2.44 15.98 -16.38
N ARG A 298 2.19 15.87 -17.68
CA ARG A 298 3.13 16.01 -18.80
C ARG A 298 2.40 16.59 -20.00
N GLU A 299 3.13 17.08 -20.99
CA GLU A 299 2.53 17.63 -22.22
C GLU A 299 1.49 16.66 -22.80
N LYS A 300 0.22 17.09 -22.82
CA LYS A 300 -0.95 16.33 -23.32
C LYS A 300 -1.29 15.05 -22.57
N GLU A 301 -0.62 14.75 -21.46
CA GLU A 301 -0.97 13.62 -20.59
C GLU A 301 -1.60 14.12 -19.30
N ARG A 302 -2.79 13.61 -19.00
CA ARG A 302 -3.59 14.02 -17.85
C ARG A 302 -3.78 12.87 -16.90
N THR A 303 -3.88 13.18 -15.62
CA THR A 303 -4.14 12.19 -14.57
C THR A 303 -5.00 12.79 -13.45
N ASN A 304 -5.44 11.98 -12.49
CA ASN A 304 -6.27 12.45 -11.39
C ASN A 304 -5.54 13.52 -10.55
N LEU A 305 -6.24 14.54 -10.07
CA LEU A 305 -5.65 15.62 -9.25
C LEU A 305 -4.94 15.15 -7.98
N ALA A 306 -5.31 13.97 -7.45
CA ALA A 306 -4.65 13.34 -6.29
C ALA A 306 -3.14 13.22 -6.49
N TYR A 307 -2.68 13.09 -7.75
CA TYR A 307 -1.28 13.14 -8.12
C TYR A 307 -0.50 14.30 -7.50
N LEU A 308 -1.09 15.51 -7.51
CA LEU A 308 -0.40 16.71 -7.04
C LEU A 308 -0.24 16.68 -5.52
N VAL A 309 -1.22 16.12 -4.81
CA VAL A 309 -1.12 15.90 -3.36
C VAL A 309 -0.07 14.83 -3.07
N GLN A 310 -0.13 13.69 -3.74
CA GLN A 310 0.71 12.51 -3.52
C GLN A 310 2.17 12.67 -3.94
N LYS A 311 2.53 13.77 -4.62
CA LYS A 311 3.94 14.14 -4.86
C LYS A 311 4.66 14.62 -3.62
N HIS A 312 3.90 15.15 -2.66
CA HIS A 312 4.44 15.71 -1.43
C HIS A 312 4.70 14.61 -0.41
N GLN A 313 5.51 14.93 0.59
CA GLN A 313 5.67 14.13 1.79
C GLN A 313 4.64 14.55 2.85
N ILE A 314 4.36 13.66 3.80
CA ILE A 314 3.62 14.05 4.99
C ILE A 314 4.45 15.08 5.76
N GLY A 315 3.79 16.12 6.25
CA GLY A 315 4.42 17.27 6.85
C GLY A 315 4.71 18.41 5.87
N ASP A 316 4.50 18.25 4.56
CA ASP A 316 4.62 19.37 3.62
C ASP A 316 3.42 20.33 3.69
N ASP A 317 3.63 21.55 3.20
CA ASP A 317 2.58 22.55 3.02
C ASP A 317 2.09 22.53 1.57
N LEU A 318 0.79 22.31 1.37
CA LEU A 318 0.13 22.29 0.07
C LEU A 318 -0.56 23.63 -0.21
N ASN A 319 -0.24 24.28 -1.32
CA ASN A 319 -0.86 25.55 -1.67
C ASN A 319 -2.11 25.32 -2.52
N LEU A 320 -3.22 25.94 -2.17
CA LEU A 320 -4.48 25.82 -2.88
C LEU A 320 -4.98 27.19 -3.32
N LYS A 321 -5.53 27.28 -4.53
CA LYS A 321 -6.47 28.36 -4.88
C LYS A 321 -7.87 27.79 -4.90
N ILE A 322 -8.76 28.39 -4.11
CA ILE A 322 -10.15 27.98 -4.02
C ILE A 322 -11.08 29.14 -4.39
N LEU A 323 -12.29 28.81 -4.83
CA LEU A 323 -13.42 29.73 -4.88
C LEU A 323 -14.31 29.45 -3.67
N ARG A 324 -14.47 30.45 -2.79
CA ARG A 324 -15.35 30.40 -1.63
C ARG A 324 -16.19 31.66 -1.60
N ASN A 325 -17.52 31.52 -1.52
CA ASN A 325 -18.45 32.66 -1.50
C ASN A 325 -18.22 33.65 -2.67
N SER A 326 -17.98 33.12 -3.87
CA SER A 326 -17.71 33.89 -5.09
C SER A 326 -16.39 34.68 -5.09
N GLU A 327 -15.51 34.46 -4.11
CA GLU A 327 -14.17 35.07 -4.03
C GLU A 327 -13.08 34.02 -4.17
N ILE A 328 -12.03 34.35 -4.94
CA ILE A 328 -10.86 33.48 -5.06
C ILE A 328 -9.94 33.73 -3.87
N GLN A 329 -9.62 32.68 -3.14
CA GLN A 329 -8.77 32.69 -1.96
C GLN A 329 -7.56 31.78 -2.16
N SER A 330 -6.42 32.17 -1.62
CA SER A 330 -5.24 31.30 -1.52
C SER A 330 -5.18 30.74 -0.10
N LEU A 331 -5.08 29.42 0.01
CA LEU A 331 -4.95 28.69 1.26
C LEU A 331 -3.65 27.90 1.26
N SER A 332 -3.10 27.67 2.45
CA SER A 332 -2.01 26.72 2.68
C SER A 332 -2.52 25.66 3.65
N VAL A 333 -2.36 24.40 3.28
CA VAL A 333 -2.84 23.24 4.04
C VAL A 333 -1.65 22.38 4.43
N LYS A 334 -1.49 22.11 5.73
CA LYS A 334 -0.48 21.17 6.21
C LYS A 334 -0.94 19.74 5.94
N LEU A 335 -0.14 18.95 5.24
CA LEU A 335 -0.45 17.54 4.97
C LEU A 335 -0.10 16.71 6.20
N ILE A 336 -1.09 16.35 7.02
CA ILE A 336 -0.88 15.66 8.31
C ILE A 336 -1.41 14.23 8.35
N SER A 337 -2.21 13.83 7.35
CA SER A 337 -2.87 12.52 7.32
C SER A 337 -2.42 11.70 6.12
N SER A 338 -2.05 10.44 6.41
CA SER A 338 -1.82 9.40 5.42
C SER A 338 -3.15 8.85 4.90
N TYR A 339 -3.16 8.36 3.66
CA TYR A 339 -4.38 7.86 3.00
C TYR A 339 -5.19 6.85 3.83
N GLU A 340 -4.53 5.97 4.60
CA GLU A 340 -5.16 4.87 5.35
C GLU A 340 -6.00 5.32 6.57
N LYS A 341 -5.72 6.50 7.14
CA LYS A 341 -6.31 6.92 8.44
C LYS A 341 -7.70 7.54 8.32
N ASN A 342 -8.16 7.77 7.10
CA ASN A 342 -9.33 8.60 6.83
C ASN A 342 -10.65 7.82 6.66
N TRP A 343 -10.62 6.48 6.78
CA TRP A 343 -11.74 5.61 6.40
C TRP A 343 -12.43 4.99 7.62
N LEU A 344 -13.76 4.93 7.58
CA LEU A 344 -14.58 4.29 8.62
C LEU A 344 -14.36 2.77 8.67
N ILE A 345 -14.22 2.16 7.50
CA ILE A 345 -13.85 0.77 7.26
C ILE A 345 -12.47 0.83 6.59
N PRO A 346 -11.39 0.50 7.31
CA PRO A 346 -10.05 0.45 6.74
C PRO A 346 -9.96 -0.53 5.58
N TYR A 347 -9.14 -0.19 4.58
CA TYR A 347 -8.75 -1.07 3.48
C TYR A 347 -7.83 -2.21 3.95
N GLU A 348 -7.16 -2.90 3.04
CA GLU A 348 -6.22 -3.96 3.36
C GLU A 348 -5.12 -3.50 4.34
N GLN A 349 -5.04 -4.20 5.46
CA GLN A 349 -4.04 -4.04 6.51
C GLN A 349 -3.12 -5.26 6.52
N TYR A 350 -1.86 -5.03 6.85
CA TYR A 350 -0.80 -6.05 6.89
C TYR A 350 0.06 -5.81 8.14
N GLU A 351 0.73 -6.86 8.63
CA GLU A 351 1.63 -6.80 9.81
C GLU A 351 0.95 -6.34 11.11
N THR A 352 -0.37 -6.21 11.09
CA THR A 352 -1.20 -5.87 12.26
C THR A 352 -2.03 -7.07 12.65
N LEU A 353 -2.08 -7.35 13.95
CA LEU A 353 -3.02 -8.32 14.49
C LEU A 353 -4.41 -7.67 14.58
N PRO A 354 -5.50 -8.38 14.23
CA PRO A 354 -6.83 -7.82 14.31
C PRO A 354 -7.21 -7.47 15.76
N THR A 355 -7.76 -6.27 15.95
CA THR A 355 -8.35 -5.88 17.24
C THR A 355 -9.55 -6.76 17.56
N TYR A 356 -9.63 -7.31 18.78
CA TYR A 356 -10.78 -8.09 19.21
C TYR A 356 -11.05 -7.99 20.71
N PHE A 357 -12.31 -8.25 21.10
CA PHE A 357 -12.74 -8.37 22.49
C PHE A 357 -13.77 -9.49 22.66
N ILE A 358 -13.70 -10.25 23.75
CA ILE A 358 -14.57 -11.39 24.06
C ILE A 358 -15.26 -11.16 25.40
N TYR A 359 -16.60 -11.05 25.35
CA TYR A 359 -17.41 -10.90 26.56
C TYR A 359 -18.54 -11.94 26.58
N GLY A 360 -18.46 -12.90 27.50
CA GLY A 360 -19.47 -13.95 27.64
C GLY A 360 -19.58 -14.84 26.40
N GLY A 361 -18.46 -15.02 25.68
CA GLY A 361 -18.39 -15.74 24.41
C GLY A 361 -18.84 -14.94 23.17
N LEU A 362 -19.29 -13.70 23.33
CA LEU A 362 -19.51 -12.79 22.20
C LEU A 362 -18.16 -12.23 21.74
N VAL A 363 -17.80 -12.43 20.47
CA VAL A 363 -16.53 -11.95 19.89
C VAL A 363 -16.78 -10.70 19.08
N PHE A 364 -16.17 -9.60 19.47
CA PHE A 364 -16.27 -8.30 18.81
C PHE A 364 -15.00 -7.96 18.06
N SER A 365 -15.15 -7.30 16.91
CA SER A 365 -14.04 -6.81 16.07
C SER A 365 -14.51 -5.54 15.34
N PRO A 366 -13.62 -4.58 15.03
CA PRO A 366 -13.94 -3.57 14.03
C PRO A 366 -14.05 -4.23 12.66
N LEU A 367 -14.94 -3.71 11.81
CA LEU A 367 -15.05 -4.11 10.41
C LEU A 367 -13.89 -3.53 9.60
N SER A 368 -13.28 -4.36 8.76
CA SER A 368 -12.24 -3.97 7.80
C SER A 368 -12.41 -4.72 6.48
N VAL A 369 -11.72 -4.28 5.43
CA VAL A 369 -11.68 -5.04 4.16
C VAL A 369 -11.05 -6.42 4.34
N ASN A 370 -10.01 -6.57 5.18
CA ASN A 370 -9.47 -7.90 5.50
C ASN A 370 -10.53 -8.83 6.09
N LEU A 371 -11.41 -8.30 6.94
CA LEU A 371 -12.49 -9.08 7.51
C LEU A 371 -13.54 -9.47 6.46
N PHE A 372 -13.78 -8.64 5.44
CA PHE A 372 -14.65 -9.04 4.33
C PHE A 372 -14.15 -10.30 3.59
N ASN A 373 -12.84 -10.55 3.58
CA ASN A 373 -12.28 -11.73 2.91
C ASN A 373 -12.73 -13.07 3.50
N ILE A 374 -13.33 -13.09 4.71
CA ILE A 374 -13.93 -14.32 5.27
C ILE A 374 -15.08 -14.86 4.41
N TRP A 375 -15.72 -14.00 3.59
CA TRP A 375 -16.76 -14.38 2.62
C TRP A 375 -16.19 -14.78 1.24
N GLY A 376 -14.87 -14.97 1.15
CA GLY A 376 -14.15 -15.43 -0.04
C GLY A 376 -13.76 -14.32 -1.02
N SER A 377 -13.12 -14.69 -2.13
CA SER A 377 -12.64 -13.75 -3.15
C SER A 377 -13.74 -12.92 -3.82
N ASN A 378 -15.00 -13.35 -3.71
CA ASN A 378 -16.17 -12.61 -4.18
C ASN A 378 -16.99 -12.03 -3.02
N TRP A 379 -16.31 -11.61 -1.95
CA TRP A 379 -16.93 -11.13 -0.71
C TRP A 379 -17.95 -10.01 -0.96
N PHE A 380 -17.73 -9.14 -1.95
CA PHE A 380 -18.67 -8.07 -2.28
C PHE A 380 -20.08 -8.61 -2.58
N ASN A 381 -20.14 -9.79 -3.18
CA ASN A 381 -21.39 -10.47 -3.49
C ASN A 381 -21.88 -11.40 -2.36
N ASN A 382 -20.96 -11.98 -1.59
CA ASN A 382 -21.28 -13.02 -0.60
C ASN A 382 -21.51 -12.50 0.82
N ALA A 383 -20.90 -11.37 1.18
CA ALA A 383 -21.03 -10.77 2.50
C ALA A 383 -22.44 -10.19 2.73
N PRO A 384 -22.88 -10.05 4.00
CA PRO A 384 -24.15 -9.42 4.33
C PRO A 384 -24.25 -8.04 3.70
N LYS A 385 -25.38 -7.79 3.02
CA LYS A 385 -25.56 -6.56 2.22
C LYS A 385 -25.59 -5.30 3.06
N GLU A 386 -26.01 -5.38 4.31
CA GLU A 386 -25.94 -4.27 5.26
C GLU A 386 -24.49 -3.84 5.56
N LEU A 387 -23.53 -4.78 5.61
CA LEU A 387 -22.11 -4.46 5.81
C LEU A 387 -21.51 -3.87 4.53
N VAL A 388 -21.76 -4.51 3.38
CA VAL A 388 -21.27 -4.04 2.08
C VAL A 388 -21.81 -2.63 1.76
N ALA A 389 -23.05 -2.32 2.15
CA ALA A 389 -23.64 -1.01 1.94
C ALA A 389 -22.89 0.13 2.65
N LEU A 390 -22.19 -0.15 3.75
CA LEU A 390 -21.41 0.85 4.48
C LEU A 390 -20.21 1.36 3.67
N LEU A 391 -19.67 0.53 2.77
CA LEU A 391 -18.56 0.93 1.88
C LEU A 391 -18.96 2.02 0.88
N ALA A 392 -20.26 2.18 0.59
CA ALA A 392 -20.74 3.20 -0.33
C ALA A 392 -20.54 4.63 0.21
N ASN A 393 -20.49 4.79 1.54
CA ASN A 393 -20.23 6.06 2.21
C ASN A 393 -19.24 5.85 3.37
N ASN A 394 -18.05 5.37 3.02
CA ASN A 394 -17.01 4.91 3.95
C ASN A 394 -16.30 6.05 4.71
N ILE A 395 -17.06 6.96 5.32
CA ILE A 395 -16.55 8.19 5.92
C ILE A 395 -16.94 8.21 7.39
N PRO A 396 -15.97 8.38 8.30
CA PRO A 396 -16.28 8.50 9.72
C PRO A 396 -16.95 9.86 9.99
N SER A 397 -17.90 9.86 10.92
CA SER A 397 -18.56 11.08 11.42
C SER A 397 -17.69 11.85 12.41
N VAL A 398 -16.79 11.16 13.10
CA VAL A 398 -15.76 11.72 13.99
C VAL A 398 -14.46 10.95 13.85
N GLU A 399 -13.34 11.58 14.16
CA GLU A 399 -12.03 10.92 14.14
C GLU A 399 -12.03 9.66 15.02
N GLY A 400 -11.52 8.54 14.47
CA GLY A 400 -11.41 7.26 15.17
C GLY A 400 -12.71 6.45 15.28
N GLU A 401 -13.80 6.84 14.61
CA GLU A 401 -15.00 6.01 14.52
C GLU A 401 -14.72 4.68 13.81
N GLN A 402 -15.29 3.60 14.33
CA GLN A 402 -15.22 2.24 13.79
C GLN A 402 -16.61 1.62 13.71
N VAL A 403 -16.81 0.76 12.71
CA VAL A 403 -18.00 -0.11 12.67
C VAL A 403 -17.71 -1.34 13.52
N ILE A 404 -18.28 -1.39 14.71
CA ILE A 404 -18.13 -2.51 15.65
C ILE A 404 -19.09 -3.62 15.25
N ILE A 405 -18.56 -4.83 15.02
CA ILE A 405 -19.38 -6.01 14.76
C ILE A 405 -19.21 -7.05 15.86
N LEU A 406 -20.31 -7.68 16.25
CA LEU A 406 -20.30 -9.04 16.77
C LEU A 406 -19.92 -9.96 15.62
N LEU A 407 -18.65 -10.34 15.57
CA LEU A 407 -18.08 -11.19 14.54
C LEU A 407 -18.63 -12.62 14.61
N ARG A 408 -18.69 -13.17 15.82
CA ARG A 408 -19.20 -14.52 16.09
C ARG A 408 -19.57 -14.71 17.55
N VAL A 409 -20.28 -15.80 17.83
CA VAL A 409 -20.58 -16.26 19.19
C VAL A 409 -19.89 -17.60 19.43
N LEU A 410 -19.15 -17.70 20.52
CA LEU A 410 -18.59 -18.93 21.07
C LEU A 410 -19.65 -19.56 21.99
N PRO A 411 -20.29 -20.67 21.57
CA PRO A 411 -21.43 -21.22 22.30
C PRO A 411 -21.11 -21.55 23.76
N ALA A 412 -21.88 -20.98 24.68
CA ALA A 412 -21.80 -21.26 26.11
C ALA A 412 -23.16 -21.06 26.77
N SER A 413 -23.39 -21.68 27.93
CA SER A 413 -24.69 -21.57 28.61
C SER A 413 -25.10 -20.12 28.97
N VAL A 414 -24.13 -19.21 29.11
CA VAL A 414 -24.40 -17.79 29.41
C VAL A 414 -24.96 -17.02 28.21
N ASN A 415 -24.72 -17.48 26.98
CA ASN A 415 -25.13 -16.82 25.74
C ASN A 415 -26.13 -17.64 24.92
N ASP A 416 -26.87 -18.54 25.58
CA ASP A 416 -27.80 -19.43 24.91
C ASP A 416 -28.89 -18.68 24.13
N GLY A 417 -29.18 -19.13 22.91
CA GLY A 417 -30.10 -18.47 21.98
C GLY A 417 -29.47 -17.42 21.05
N TYR A 418 -28.22 -16.99 21.30
CA TYR A 418 -27.56 -15.96 20.48
C TYR A 418 -26.63 -16.50 19.39
N GLN A 419 -26.51 -17.82 19.22
CA GLN A 419 -25.48 -18.43 18.37
C GLN A 419 -25.58 -18.07 16.88
N ASN A 420 -26.76 -17.70 16.40
CA ASN A 420 -27.02 -17.35 15.00
C ASN A 420 -27.15 -15.84 14.77
N TYR A 421 -26.80 -15.00 15.75
CA TYR A 421 -26.95 -13.55 15.62
C TYR A 421 -25.84 -12.93 14.77
N ALA A 422 -24.68 -13.55 14.68
CA ALA A 422 -23.52 -12.98 13.99
C ALA A 422 -23.54 -13.21 12.46
N PRO A 423 -22.97 -12.29 11.65
CA PRO A 423 -22.42 -11.00 12.07
C PRO A 423 -23.52 -9.99 12.41
N TRP A 424 -23.24 -9.09 13.37
CA TRP A 424 -24.24 -8.12 13.84
C TRP A 424 -23.58 -6.81 14.27
N ILE A 425 -24.06 -5.67 13.75
CA ILE A 425 -23.48 -4.35 14.09
C ILE A 425 -23.92 -3.94 15.50
N VAL A 426 -22.95 -3.67 16.36
CA VAL A 426 -23.17 -3.12 17.70
C VAL A 426 -23.18 -1.60 17.62
N LYS A 427 -24.25 -0.97 18.12
CA LYS A 427 -24.38 0.50 18.16
C LYS A 427 -24.42 1.05 19.56
N LYS A 428 -25.03 0.32 20.49
CA LYS A 428 -25.18 0.77 21.88
C LYS A 428 -24.83 -0.32 22.87
N VAL A 429 -24.35 0.13 24.02
CA VAL A 429 -24.19 -0.66 25.24
C VAL A 429 -24.94 0.08 26.36
N ASN A 430 -25.90 -0.58 27.01
CA ASN A 430 -26.71 -0.01 28.09
C ASN A 430 -27.36 1.34 27.70
N GLY A 431 -27.83 1.45 26.46
CA GLY A 431 -28.45 2.67 25.92
C GLY A 431 -27.48 3.78 25.51
N LYS A 432 -26.18 3.65 25.79
CA LYS A 432 -25.13 4.59 25.37
C LYS A 432 -24.55 4.17 24.01
N GLU A 433 -24.43 5.11 23.07
CA GLU A 433 -23.74 4.86 21.80
C GLU A 433 -22.24 4.61 22.02
N VAL A 434 -21.70 3.66 21.26
CA VAL A 434 -20.27 3.31 21.26
C VAL A 434 -19.73 3.49 19.84
N LEU A 435 -18.65 4.27 19.71
CA LEU A 435 -18.11 4.66 18.41
C LEU A 435 -16.88 3.85 17.99
N ASN A 436 -16.24 3.15 18.92
CA ASN A 436 -15.05 2.35 18.67
C ASN A 436 -14.89 1.22 19.70
N MET A 437 -13.94 0.31 19.45
CA MET A 437 -13.68 -0.83 20.33
C MET A 437 -13.27 -0.43 21.76
N LYS A 438 -12.54 0.68 21.93
CA LYS A 438 -12.14 1.16 23.26
C LYS A 438 -13.36 1.61 24.08
N GLU A 439 -14.27 2.36 23.45
CA GLU A 439 -15.53 2.76 24.08
C GLU A 439 -16.44 1.56 24.39
N LEU A 440 -16.47 0.55 23.51
CA LEU A 440 -17.19 -0.70 23.75
C LEU A 440 -16.68 -1.39 25.02
N VAL A 441 -15.37 -1.63 25.10
CA VAL A 441 -14.74 -2.28 26.27
C VAL A 441 -15.02 -1.46 27.53
N GLN A 442 -14.73 -0.16 27.50
CA GLN A 442 -14.95 0.73 28.64
C GLN A 442 -16.40 0.72 29.10
N THR A 443 -17.37 0.74 28.18
CA THR A 443 -18.80 0.78 28.54
C THR A 443 -19.30 -0.56 29.07
N ILE A 444 -18.79 -1.68 28.54
CA ILE A 444 -19.11 -3.03 29.05
C ILE A 444 -18.50 -3.26 30.44
N GLU A 445 -17.26 -2.80 30.66
CA GLU A 445 -16.54 -3.04 31.91
C GLU A 445 -16.93 -2.08 33.02
N ASN A 446 -17.29 -0.84 32.68
CA ASN A 446 -17.70 0.16 33.65
C ASN A 446 -18.87 -0.37 34.51
N ASP A 447 -18.62 -0.58 35.79
CA ASP A 447 -19.64 -1.03 36.74
C ASP A 447 -20.49 0.16 37.16
N ASP A 448 -21.56 0.39 36.40
CA ASP A 448 -22.59 1.39 36.66
C ASP A 448 -23.66 0.88 37.65
N GLY A 449 -23.45 -0.29 38.27
CA GLY A 449 -24.42 -0.95 39.13
C GLY A 449 -25.54 -1.69 38.36
N ASN A 450 -25.49 -1.72 37.03
CA ASN A 450 -26.46 -2.46 36.22
C ASN A 450 -26.09 -3.95 36.17
N LEU A 451 -27.02 -4.82 36.59
CA LEU A 451 -26.83 -6.27 36.59
C LEU A 451 -26.64 -6.85 35.17
N PHE A 452 -27.12 -6.15 34.15
CA PHE A 452 -27.09 -6.59 32.77
C PHE A 452 -26.21 -5.71 31.89
N VAL A 453 -25.55 -6.34 30.93
CA VAL A 453 -25.01 -5.68 29.74
C VAL A 453 -26.01 -5.90 28.62
N ILE A 454 -26.52 -4.80 28.08
CA ILE A 454 -27.50 -4.77 26.99
C ILE A 454 -26.81 -4.20 25.77
N LEU A 455 -26.59 -5.03 24.75
CA LEU A 455 -26.07 -4.63 23.45
C LEU A 455 -27.25 -4.37 22.52
N GLU A 456 -27.17 -3.34 21.69
CA GLU A 456 -28.23 -2.98 20.75
C GLU A 456 -27.69 -2.64 19.35
N ASN A 457 -28.44 -2.99 18.30
CA ASN A 457 -28.14 -2.61 16.91
C ASN A 457 -29.03 -1.47 16.40
N ASN A 458 -28.89 -1.15 15.11
CA ASN A 458 -29.67 -0.15 14.40
C ASN A 458 -31.20 -0.38 14.39
N THR A 459 -31.67 -1.61 14.66
CA THR A 459 -33.11 -1.94 14.70
C THR A 459 -33.65 -2.09 16.12
N ASN A 460 -32.85 -1.74 17.14
CA ASN A 460 -33.14 -1.92 18.56
C ASN A 460 -33.35 -3.39 18.97
N GLN A 461 -32.83 -4.35 18.18
CA GLN A 461 -32.68 -5.73 18.66
C GLN A 461 -31.64 -5.76 19.77
N GLN A 462 -31.82 -6.65 20.74
CA GLN A 462 -30.98 -6.68 21.93
C GLN A 462 -30.34 -8.05 22.17
N ILE A 463 -29.10 -8.03 22.65
CA ILE A 463 -28.44 -9.15 23.31
C ILE A 463 -28.23 -8.74 24.78
N VAL A 464 -28.70 -9.57 25.71
CA VAL A 464 -28.70 -9.24 27.14
C VAL A 464 -27.95 -10.31 27.91
N LEU A 465 -26.85 -9.92 28.56
CA LEU A 465 -26.03 -10.82 29.38
C LEU A 465 -25.97 -10.34 30.82
N ASN A 466 -26.12 -11.27 31.77
CA ASN A 466 -25.94 -10.97 33.20
C ASN A 466 -24.43 -10.89 33.52
N ARG A 467 -23.98 -9.77 34.08
CA ARG A 467 -22.55 -9.51 34.37
C ARG A 467 -21.90 -10.58 35.23
N GLU A 468 -22.54 -10.94 36.34
CA GLU A 468 -21.99 -11.92 37.29
C GLU A 468 -21.86 -13.30 36.66
N LYS A 469 -22.84 -13.71 35.84
CA LYS A 469 -22.76 -14.97 35.09
C LYS A 469 -21.64 -14.94 34.06
N VAL A 470 -21.46 -13.83 33.35
CA VAL A 470 -20.36 -13.67 32.39
C VAL A 470 -19.01 -13.74 33.10
N LYS A 471 -18.84 -13.02 34.21
CA LYS A 471 -17.61 -13.03 35.02
C LYS A 471 -17.20 -14.45 35.45
N GLN A 472 -18.18 -15.29 35.80
CA GLN A 472 -17.95 -16.69 36.16
C GLN A 472 -17.64 -17.57 34.94
N ALA A 473 -18.32 -17.32 33.82
CA ALA A 473 -18.23 -18.15 32.62
C ALA A 473 -17.04 -17.83 31.72
N ASN A 474 -16.62 -16.56 31.59
CA ASN A 474 -15.62 -16.11 30.60
C ASN A 474 -14.31 -16.92 30.68
N PRO A 475 -13.70 -17.14 31.87
CA PRO A 475 -12.47 -17.93 31.97
C PRO A 475 -12.64 -19.37 31.46
N GLN A 476 -13.80 -19.99 31.70
CA GLN A 476 -14.11 -21.35 31.22
C GLN A 476 -14.34 -21.37 29.70
N ILE A 477 -14.96 -20.32 29.16
CA ILE A 477 -15.15 -20.16 27.71
C ILE A 477 -13.77 -20.08 27.03
N LEU A 478 -12.90 -19.16 27.46
CA LEU A 478 -11.56 -19.01 26.89
C LEU A 478 -10.77 -20.33 26.95
N ALA A 479 -10.80 -21.03 28.10
CA ALA A 479 -10.16 -22.34 28.25
C ALA A 479 -10.74 -23.41 27.29
N THR A 480 -12.05 -23.45 27.11
CA THR A 480 -12.74 -24.40 26.22
C THR A 480 -12.33 -24.19 24.76
N TYR A 481 -12.23 -22.94 24.33
CA TYR A 481 -11.87 -22.56 22.97
C TYR A 481 -10.36 -22.36 22.76
N LYS A 482 -9.55 -22.62 23.79
CA LYS A 482 -8.08 -22.47 23.79
C LYS A 482 -7.62 -21.06 23.40
N ILE A 483 -8.35 -20.06 23.87
CA ILE A 483 -8.05 -18.65 23.67
C ILE A 483 -7.26 -18.18 24.90
N GLN A 484 -6.13 -17.50 24.69
CA GLN A 484 -5.26 -17.08 25.78
C GLN A 484 -5.83 -15.89 26.55
N GLU A 485 -6.23 -14.85 25.82
CA GLU A 485 -6.73 -13.60 26.38
C GLU A 485 -8.11 -13.28 25.82
N ASP A 486 -8.91 -12.52 26.57
CA ASP A 486 -10.22 -12.08 26.10
C ASP A 486 -10.14 -10.90 25.12
N ARG A 487 -8.95 -10.33 24.90
CA ARG A 487 -8.77 -9.16 24.04
C ARG A 487 -7.40 -9.11 23.39
N SER A 488 -7.33 -8.36 22.30
CA SER A 488 -6.08 -7.97 21.67
C SER A 488 -5.27 -6.97 22.52
N LEU A 489 -3.96 -6.91 22.30
CA LEU A 489 -3.02 -6.12 23.09
C LEU A 489 -3.34 -4.61 23.09
N ASP A 490 -3.92 -4.08 22.02
CA ASP A 490 -4.31 -2.67 21.87
C ASP A 490 -5.53 -2.27 22.73
N LEU A 491 -6.22 -3.25 23.34
CA LEU A 491 -7.35 -3.06 24.25
C LEU A 491 -7.05 -3.45 25.71
N GLN A 492 -5.82 -3.85 26.02
CA GLN A 492 -5.34 -4.11 27.38
C GLN A 492 -4.93 -2.80 28.06
#